data_AF-A0A814K0V0-F1
#
_entry.id   AF-A0A814K0V0-F1
#
_cell.length_a   1.000
_cell.length_b   1.000
_cell.length_c   1.000
_cell.angle_alpha   90.00
_cell.angle_beta   90.00
_cell.angle_gamma   90.00
#
_symmetry.space_group_name_H-M   'P 1'
#
loop_
_entity.id
_entity.type
_entity.pdbx_description
1 polymer ?
#
loop_
_entity_poly.entity_id
_entity_poly.type
_entity_poly.pdbx_seq_one_letter_code
_entity_poly.pdbx_strand_id
1 'polypeptide(L)'
;MTTGNNTVDFHPSLNRNGKIFLSIINTWDGPSWRPAQSLSSLLVSIQSLLSPNPYHDEPGFEQEHRLGDSKRYNKIISHETLRVAVCEMLENLDSCPGQFRKVMIKQFFKFYDYYTFVCTENMNNDGQLIRDPFGGQRESFQYSSILTRLEQLKSELEITELPRKEQQPTYSNIENVIESRDG
;
A
#
# COMPACT_ATOMS: atom_id res chain seq x y z
N MET A 1 -6.88 -2.13 7.81
CA MET A 1 -6.12 -3.31 7.35
C MET A 1 -6.16 -3.31 5.83
N THR A 2 -5.06 -3.66 5.16
CA THR A 2 -4.89 -3.47 3.71
C THR A 2 -5.44 -4.67 2.93
N THR A 3 -6.76 -4.78 2.78
CA THR A 3 -7.44 -5.87 2.03
C THR A 3 -8.45 -5.37 1.00
N GLY A 4 -8.52 -4.04 0.80
CA GLY A 4 -9.48 -3.40 -0.09
C GLY A 4 -10.93 -3.70 0.33
N ASN A 5 -11.24 -3.56 1.62
CA ASN A 5 -12.53 -3.96 2.19
C ASN A 5 -12.90 -5.44 1.92
N ASN A 6 -11.93 -6.32 2.11
CA ASN A 6 -12.06 -7.77 1.89
C ASN A 6 -12.36 -8.17 0.44
N THR A 7 -11.87 -7.40 -0.53
CA THR A 7 -12.03 -7.72 -1.95
C THR A 7 -10.78 -8.32 -2.59
N VAL A 8 -9.61 -8.16 -1.96
CA VAL A 8 -8.31 -8.54 -2.56
C VAL A 8 -7.59 -9.63 -1.77
N ASP A 9 -7.35 -10.75 -2.44
CA ASP A 9 -6.31 -11.71 -2.03
C ASP A 9 -4.96 -11.24 -2.61
N PHE A 10 -4.02 -10.87 -1.74
CA PHE A 10 -2.72 -10.30 -2.16
C PHE A 10 -1.65 -11.36 -2.41
N HIS A 11 -1.84 -12.53 -1.82
CA HIS A 11 -0.93 -13.66 -1.88
C HIS A 11 -1.76 -14.91 -1.61
N PRO A 12 -1.40 -16.11 -2.11
CA PRO A 12 -2.10 -17.34 -1.73
C PRO A 12 -2.19 -17.52 -0.20
N SER A 13 -1.14 -17.11 0.52
CA SER A 13 -1.09 -17.09 1.98
C SER A 13 -1.67 -15.83 2.66
N LEU A 14 -2.16 -14.83 1.91
CA LEU A 14 -2.74 -13.58 2.43
C LEU A 14 -4.14 -13.37 1.84
N ASN A 15 -5.14 -13.83 2.59
CA ASN A 15 -6.52 -13.83 2.14
C ASN A 15 -7.18 -12.44 2.32
N ARG A 16 -8.18 -12.16 1.49
CA ARG A 16 -9.02 -10.97 1.51
C ARG A 16 -9.65 -10.70 2.88
N ASN A 17 -9.96 -11.71 3.68
CA ASN A 17 -10.50 -11.52 5.04
C ASN A 17 -9.44 -11.11 6.09
N GLY A 18 -8.19 -10.90 5.68
CA GLY A 18 -7.08 -10.54 6.56
C GLY A 18 -6.41 -11.72 7.25
N LYS A 19 -6.83 -12.96 6.96
CA LYS A 19 -6.18 -14.17 7.47
C LYS A 19 -4.86 -14.39 6.76
N ILE A 20 -3.83 -14.64 7.56
CA ILE A 20 -2.50 -15.03 7.10
C ILE A 20 -2.33 -16.53 7.33
N PHE A 21 -1.94 -17.26 6.30
CA PHE A 21 -1.62 -18.69 6.36
C PHE A 21 -0.12 -18.87 6.61
N LEU A 22 0.24 -19.15 7.86
CA LEU A 22 1.61 -19.36 8.32
C LEU A 22 1.64 -20.46 9.38
N SER A 23 2.56 -21.39 9.23
CA SER A 23 2.73 -22.52 10.15
C SER A 23 3.08 -22.08 11.57
N ILE A 24 3.92 -21.05 11.71
CA ILE A 24 4.35 -20.52 13.00
C ILE A 24 3.20 -19.91 13.83
N ILE A 25 2.05 -19.60 13.22
CA ILE A 25 0.83 -19.16 13.92
C ILE A 25 -0.30 -20.19 13.80
N ASN A 26 0.02 -21.43 13.43
CA ASN A 26 -0.89 -22.56 13.33
C ASN A 26 -2.09 -22.34 12.39
N THR A 27 -1.92 -21.54 11.34
CA THR A 27 -2.94 -21.37 10.31
C THR A 27 -2.63 -22.14 9.03
N TRP A 28 -1.45 -22.76 8.95
CA TRP A 28 -1.00 -23.57 7.82
C TRP A 28 -0.16 -24.75 8.28
N ASP A 29 0.00 -25.75 7.42
CA ASP A 29 0.82 -26.92 7.71
C ASP A 29 2.31 -26.56 7.77
N GLY A 30 3.02 -27.11 8.76
CA GLY A 30 4.46 -26.90 8.95
C GLY A 30 4.86 -26.73 10.41
N PRO A 31 6.04 -26.15 10.68
CA PRO A 31 6.54 -25.97 12.04
C PRO A 31 5.72 -24.94 12.83
N SER A 32 5.14 -25.37 13.95
CA SER A 32 4.42 -24.50 14.90
C SER A 32 5.33 -23.52 15.64
N TRP A 33 4.70 -22.52 16.29
CA TRP A 33 5.35 -21.58 17.20
C TRP A 33 6.29 -22.30 18.19
N ARG A 34 7.50 -21.74 18.38
CA ARG A 34 8.46 -22.21 19.38
C ARG A 34 8.88 -21.05 20.28
N PRO A 35 9.23 -21.27 21.56
CA PRO A 35 9.68 -20.20 22.46
C PRO A 35 10.89 -19.40 21.97
N ALA A 36 11.67 -19.96 21.04
CA ALA A 36 12.78 -19.26 20.38
C ALA A 36 12.33 -18.24 19.31
N GLN A 37 11.06 -18.26 18.90
CA GLN A 37 10.49 -17.29 17.96
C GLN A 37 10.14 -15.99 18.68
N SER A 38 10.17 -14.89 17.94
CA SER A 38 9.83 -13.56 18.41
C SER A 38 8.83 -12.90 17.46
N LEU A 39 8.23 -11.78 17.88
CA LEU A 39 7.42 -10.98 16.97
C LEU A 39 8.22 -10.55 15.73
N SER A 40 9.51 -10.23 15.90
CA SER A 40 10.40 -9.88 14.78
C SER A 40 10.54 -11.04 13.79
N SER A 41 10.73 -12.28 14.24
CA SER A 41 10.84 -13.42 13.33
C SER A 41 9.50 -13.76 12.65
N LEU A 42 8.38 -13.52 13.34
CA LEU A 42 7.05 -13.58 12.72
C LEU A 42 6.89 -12.53 11.62
N LEU A 43 7.27 -11.27 11.86
CA LEU A 43 7.21 -10.20 10.86
C LEU A 43 8.11 -10.47 9.65
N VAL A 44 9.31 -11.00 9.88
CA VAL A 44 10.21 -11.44 8.79
C VAL A 44 9.58 -12.57 8.01
N SER A 45 8.95 -13.55 8.68
CA SER A 45 8.27 -14.65 8.01
C SER A 45 7.12 -14.17 7.12
N ILE A 46 6.32 -13.20 7.59
CA ILE A 46 5.26 -12.57 6.79
C ILE A 46 5.87 -11.82 5.59
N GLN A 47 6.95 -11.07 5.79
CA GLN A 47 7.63 -10.37 4.70
C GLN A 47 8.18 -11.33 3.65
N SER A 48 8.71 -12.49 4.07
CA SER A 48 9.24 -13.51 3.15
C SER A 48 8.18 -14.15 2.26
N LEU A 49 6.89 -14.09 2.62
CA LEU A 49 5.79 -14.50 1.73
C LEU A 49 5.63 -13.56 0.54
N LEU A 50 6.11 -12.31 0.61
CA LEU A 50 5.99 -11.34 -0.47
C LEU A 50 7.06 -11.60 -1.54
N SER A 51 7.04 -12.81 -2.11
CA SER A 51 8.01 -13.30 -3.07
C SER A 51 7.83 -12.62 -4.44
N PRO A 52 8.86 -12.61 -5.32
CA PRO A 52 8.72 -12.08 -6.67
C PRO A 52 7.76 -12.88 -7.58
N ASN A 53 7.44 -14.13 -7.23
CA ASN A 53 6.58 -15.01 -8.02
C ASN A 53 5.57 -15.76 -7.13
N PRO A 54 4.62 -15.04 -6.51
CA PRO A 54 3.69 -15.59 -5.52
C PRO A 54 2.76 -16.68 -6.05
N TYR A 55 2.69 -16.88 -7.36
CA TYR A 55 1.93 -17.98 -7.95
C TYR A 55 2.46 -19.36 -7.50
N HIS A 56 3.77 -19.50 -7.39
CA HIS A 56 4.40 -20.78 -7.04
C HIS A 56 4.33 -21.12 -5.56
N ASP A 57 3.85 -20.18 -4.74
CA ASP A 57 3.69 -20.37 -3.30
C ASP A 57 2.36 -21.09 -2.96
N GLU A 58 1.47 -21.29 -3.95
CA GLU A 58 0.26 -22.12 -3.80
C GLU A 58 0.59 -23.61 -4.00
N PRO A 59 0.18 -24.52 -3.09
CA PRO A 59 0.43 -25.94 -3.23
C PRO A 59 -0.11 -26.52 -4.54
N GLY A 60 0.74 -27.25 -5.28
CA GLY A 60 0.39 -27.82 -6.57
C GLY A 60 0.55 -26.85 -7.75
N PHE A 61 1.08 -25.64 -7.54
CA PHE A 61 1.37 -24.64 -8.57
C PHE A 61 2.87 -24.30 -8.65
N GLU A 62 3.73 -25.20 -8.15
CA GLU A 62 5.18 -25.07 -8.25
C GLU A 62 5.65 -24.98 -9.71
N GLN A 63 4.86 -25.55 -10.63
CA GLN A 63 4.99 -25.37 -12.08
C GLN A 63 3.75 -24.69 -12.64
N GLU A 64 3.93 -23.82 -13.64
CA GLU A 64 2.80 -23.18 -14.31
C GLU A 64 1.92 -24.19 -15.06
N HIS A 65 0.63 -24.24 -14.74
CA HIS A 65 -0.33 -25.05 -15.49
C HIS A 65 -0.51 -24.57 -16.93
N ARG A 66 -0.45 -23.25 -17.15
CA ARG A 66 -0.40 -22.65 -18.47
C ARG A 66 0.75 -21.65 -18.52
N LEU A 67 1.45 -21.66 -19.64
CA LEU A 67 2.57 -20.75 -19.87
C LEU A 67 2.14 -19.29 -19.63
N GLY A 68 2.84 -18.62 -18.71
CA GLY A 68 2.62 -17.24 -18.34
C GLY A 68 1.59 -17.00 -17.24
N ASP A 69 1.07 -18.04 -16.58
CA ASP A 69 0.15 -17.86 -15.45
C ASP A 69 0.79 -17.11 -14.28
N SER A 70 2.07 -17.38 -13.95
CA SER A 70 2.80 -16.65 -12.91
C SER A 70 2.92 -15.16 -13.27
N LYS A 71 3.24 -14.86 -14.53
CA LYS A 71 3.31 -13.47 -15.02
C LYS A 71 1.95 -12.76 -14.98
N ARG A 72 0.86 -13.46 -15.34
CA ARG A 72 -0.51 -12.92 -15.25
C ARG A 72 -0.87 -12.63 -13.80
N TYR A 73 -0.59 -13.57 -12.90
CA TYR A 73 -0.84 -13.40 -11.48
C TYR A 73 -0.04 -12.23 -10.89
N ASN A 74 1.25 -12.12 -11.22
CA ASN A 74 2.08 -10.98 -10.82
C ASN A 74 1.51 -9.63 -11.29
N LYS A 75 0.99 -9.58 -12.52
CA LYS A 75 0.34 -8.37 -13.04
C LYS A 75 -0.90 -8.00 -12.22
N ILE A 76 -1.73 -8.99 -11.86
CA ILE A 76 -2.91 -8.79 -11.01
C ILE A 76 -2.50 -8.26 -9.65
N ILE A 77 -1.55 -8.91 -8.98
CA ILE A 77 -1.09 -8.49 -7.65
C ILE A 77 -0.43 -7.12 -7.69
N SER A 78 0.36 -6.81 -8.74
CA SER A 78 0.95 -5.49 -8.94
C SER A 78 -0.12 -4.40 -9.09
N HIS A 79 -1.16 -4.65 -9.90
CA HIS A 79 -2.30 -3.75 -10.04
C HIS A 79 -3.00 -3.49 -8.71
N GLU A 80 -3.36 -4.55 -7.98
CA GLU A 80 -4.06 -4.41 -6.69
C GLU A 80 -3.19 -3.76 -5.61
N THR A 81 -1.88 -3.98 -5.66
CA THR A 81 -0.93 -3.33 -4.75
C THR A 81 -0.95 -1.81 -4.96
N LEU A 82 -0.93 -1.34 -6.20
CA LEU A 82 -1.05 0.10 -6.49
C LEU A 82 -2.43 0.63 -6.10
N ARG A 83 -3.49 -0.09 -6.45
CA ARG A 83 -4.89 0.34 -6.22
C ARG A 83 -5.21 0.47 -4.73
N VAL A 84 -4.83 -0.51 -3.93
CA VAL A 84 -5.23 -0.65 -2.52
C VAL A 84 -4.07 -0.30 -1.58
N ALA A 85 -2.94 -0.99 -1.71
CA ALA A 85 -1.85 -0.86 -0.75
C ALA A 85 -1.08 0.46 -0.87
N VAL A 86 -1.15 1.13 -2.03
CA VAL A 86 -0.64 2.49 -2.23
C VAL A 86 -1.78 3.50 -2.18
N CYS A 87 -2.70 3.52 -3.15
CA CYS A 87 -3.67 4.61 -3.26
C CYS A 87 -4.67 4.62 -2.09
N GLU A 88 -5.44 3.55 -1.85
CA GLU A 88 -6.43 3.56 -0.75
C GLU A 88 -5.80 3.80 0.63
N MET A 89 -4.59 3.27 0.86
CA MET A 89 -3.87 3.49 2.12
C MET A 89 -3.44 4.95 2.33
N LEU A 90 -3.07 5.66 1.26
CA LEU A 90 -2.68 7.07 1.31
C LEU A 90 -3.90 8.02 1.30
N GLU A 91 -5.01 7.62 0.67
CA GLU A 91 -6.28 8.36 0.73
C GLU A 91 -6.90 8.30 2.13
N ASN A 92 -6.61 7.23 2.89
CA ASN A 92 -7.17 7.00 4.22
C ASN A 92 -6.13 7.11 5.35
N LEU A 93 -5.17 8.04 5.26
CA LEU A 93 -4.08 8.18 6.23
C LEU A 93 -4.54 8.44 7.67
N ASP A 94 -5.77 8.94 7.87
CA ASP A 94 -6.36 9.14 9.19
C ASP A 94 -6.68 7.85 9.93
N SER A 95 -6.86 6.75 9.21
CA SER A 95 -7.00 5.41 9.81
C SER A 95 -5.66 4.78 10.19
N CYS A 96 -4.53 5.36 9.77
CA CYS A 96 -3.20 4.84 10.00
C CYS A 96 -2.54 5.50 11.22
N PRO A 97 -1.93 4.73 12.16
CA PRO A 97 -1.21 5.31 13.28
C PRO A 97 -0.15 6.32 12.84
N GLY A 98 -0.08 7.48 13.52
CA GLY A 98 0.71 8.63 13.06
C GLY A 98 2.20 8.38 12.85
N GLN A 99 2.79 7.40 13.55
CA GLN A 99 4.19 6.99 13.33
C GLN A 99 4.41 6.37 11.95
N PHE A 100 3.45 5.59 11.45
CA PHE A 100 3.52 4.96 10.13
C PHE A 100 3.20 5.95 9.01
N ARG A 101 2.33 6.94 9.25
CA ARG A 101 1.98 7.97 8.27
C ARG A 101 3.21 8.63 7.64
N LYS A 102 4.15 9.10 8.47
CA LYS A 102 5.38 9.76 7.99
C LYS A 102 6.24 8.82 7.14
N VAL A 103 6.34 7.55 7.54
CA VAL A 103 7.10 6.54 6.80
C VAL A 103 6.43 6.25 5.46
N MET A 104 5.10 6.12 5.43
CA MET A 104 4.33 5.89 4.21
C MET A 104 4.48 7.03 3.22
N ILE A 105 4.30 8.29 3.65
CA ILE A 105 4.44 9.47 2.79
C ILE A 105 5.87 9.55 2.22
N LYS A 106 6.88 9.41 3.07
CA LYS A 106 8.28 9.38 2.63
C LYS A 106 8.52 8.29 1.59
N GLN A 107 7.95 7.10 1.81
CA GLN A 107 8.15 5.97 0.93
C GLN A 107 7.40 6.11 -0.40
N PHE A 108 6.21 6.75 -0.37
CA PHE A 108 5.44 7.10 -1.56
C PHE A 108 6.24 7.97 -2.51
N PHE A 109 6.79 9.10 -2.03
CA PHE A 109 7.61 9.98 -2.86
C PHE A 109 8.85 9.28 -3.42
N LYS A 110 9.51 8.43 -2.61
CA LYS A 110 10.67 7.66 -3.06
C LYS A 110 10.36 6.69 -4.20
N PHE A 111 9.15 6.15 -4.28
CA PHE A 111 8.75 5.17 -5.31
C PHE A 111 7.77 5.73 -6.34
N TYR A 112 7.46 7.03 -6.29
CA TYR A 112 6.44 7.65 -7.14
C TYR A 112 6.67 7.36 -8.63
N ASP A 113 7.89 7.57 -9.12
CA ASP A 113 8.23 7.35 -10.54
C ASP A 113 8.09 5.89 -10.95
N TYR A 114 8.33 4.96 -10.03
CA TYR A 114 8.09 3.54 -10.28
C TYR A 114 6.59 3.23 -10.37
N TYR A 115 5.77 3.81 -9.49
CA TYR A 115 4.33 3.60 -9.51
C TYR A 115 3.69 4.12 -10.81
N THR A 116 4.07 5.32 -11.25
CA THR A 116 3.58 5.89 -12.50
C THR A 116 4.08 5.10 -13.70
N PHE A 117 5.36 4.69 -13.71
CA PHE A 117 5.93 3.82 -14.75
C PHE A 117 5.14 2.51 -14.91
N VAL A 118 4.82 1.83 -13.80
CA VAL A 118 4.03 0.59 -13.86
C VAL A 118 2.65 0.84 -14.49
N CYS A 119 2.00 1.96 -14.17
CA CYS A 119 0.72 2.31 -14.76
C CYS A 119 0.84 2.62 -16.26
N THR A 120 1.84 3.41 -16.67
CA THR A 120 2.04 3.77 -18.08
C THR A 120 2.39 2.57 -18.94
N GLU A 121 3.28 1.69 -18.47
CA GLU A 121 3.68 0.48 -19.20
C GLU A 121 2.52 -0.50 -19.39
N ASN A 122 1.57 -0.51 -18.45
CA ASN A 122 0.43 -1.42 -18.50
C ASN A 122 -0.85 -0.77 -19.04
N MET A 123 -0.80 0.47 -19.52
CA MET A 123 -1.96 1.23 -20.00
C MET A 123 -2.75 0.50 -21.10
N ASN A 124 -2.08 -0.28 -21.96
CA ASN A 124 -2.74 -1.10 -22.98
C ASN A 124 -3.65 -2.21 -22.42
N ASN A 125 -3.53 -2.52 -21.13
CA ASN A 125 -4.37 -3.50 -20.44
C ASN A 125 -5.56 -2.83 -19.71
N ASP A 126 -5.64 -1.50 -19.68
CA ASP A 126 -6.72 -0.78 -19.02
C ASP A 126 -8.09 -1.20 -19.57
N GLY A 127 -9.05 -1.43 -18.68
CA GLY A 127 -10.39 -1.93 -19.03
C GLY A 127 -10.45 -3.42 -19.42
N GLN A 128 -9.32 -4.12 -19.58
CA GLN A 128 -9.35 -5.56 -19.84
C GLN A 128 -9.75 -6.34 -18.58
N LEU A 129 -10.61 -7.34 -18.76
CA LEU A 129 -11.04 -8.23 -17.67
C LEU A 129 -9.85 -8.99 -17.07
N ILE A 130 -9.79 -9.02 -15.75
CA ILE A 130 -8.80 -9.79 -15.02
C ILE A 130 -9.14 -11.28 -15.12
N ARG A 131 -8.17 -12.06 -15.60
CA ARG A 131 -8.24 -13.53 -15.66
C ARG A 131 -7.28 -14.11 -14.64
N ASP A 132 -7.78 -14.32 -13.43
CA ASP A 132 -7.03 -14.90 -12.33
C ASP A 132 -6.79 -16.40 -12.58
N PRO A 133 -5.52 -16.87 -12.61
CA PRO A 133 -5.20 -18.30 -12.75
C PRO A 133 -5.83 -19.19 -11.66
N PHE A 134 -6.13 -18.64 -10.49
CA PHE A 134 -6.79 -19.35 -9.39
C PHE A 134 -8.32 -19.24 -9.42
N GLY A 135 -8.89 -18.62 -10.45
CA GLY A 135 -10.34 -18.47 -10.62
C GLY A 135 -10.99 -17.40 -9.74
N GLY A 136 -10.19 -16.53 -9.12
CA GLY A 136 -10.68 -15.39 -8.35
C GLY A 136 -11.54 -14.44 -9.20
N GLN A 137 -12.70 -14.04 -8.67
CA GLN A 137 -13.53 -13.01 -9.28
C GLN A 137 -12.90 -11.64 -9.01
N ARG A 138 -12.40 -11.01 -10.07
CA ARG A 138 -11.86 -9.64 -10.08
C ARG A 138 -12.44 -8.93 -11.30
N GLU A 139 -12.55 -7.61 -11.22
CA GLU A 139 -13.10 -6.80 -12.32
C GLU A 139 -12.07 -6.64 -13.46
N SER A 140 -12.03 -5.47 -14.09
CA SER A 140 -11.02 -5.11 -15.08
C SER A 140 -9.82 -4.43 -14.44
N PHE A 141 -8.70 -4.37 -15.17
CA PHE A 141 -7.61 -3.46 -14.83
C PHE A 141 -8.07 -1.99 -14.94
N GLN A 142 -7.57 -1.15 -14.05
CA GLN A 142 -7.94 0.26 -13.85
C GLN A 142 -6.67 1.15 -13.77
N TYR A 143 -5.68 0.89 -14.62
CA TYR A 143 -4.41 1.62 -14.64
C TYR A 143 -4.59 3.13 -14.89
N SER A 144 -5.56 3.51 -15.72
CA SER A 144 -5.86 4.94 -15.98
C SER A 144 -6.33 5.64 -14.70
N SER A 145 -7.31 5.04 -14.00
CA SER A 145 -7.82 5.55 -12.72
C SER A 145 -6.74 5.57 -11.64
N ILE A 146 -5.92 4.53 -11.53
CA ILE A 146 -4.82 4.47 -10.56
C ILE A 146 -3.80 5.58 -10.84
N LEU A 147 -3.44 5.82 -12.10
CA LEU A 147 -2.50 6.90 -12.46
C LEU A 147 -3.03 8.27 -12.03
N THR A 148 -4.30 8.57 -12.32
CA THR A 148 -4.94 9.82 -11.88
C THR A 148 -4.94 9.95 -10.34
N ARG A 149 -5.21 8.87 -9.61
CA ARG A 149 -5.18 8.86 -8.14
C ARG A 149 -3.77 9.12 -7.60
N LEU A 150 -2.73 8.54 -8.21
CA LEU A 150 -1.33 8.79 -7.84
C LEU A 150 -0.95 10.26 -8.03
N GLU A 151 -1.35 10.87 -9.15
CA GLU A 151 -1.08 12.29 -9.45
C GLU A 151 -1.79 13.23 -8.47
N GLN A 152 -3.05 12.92 -8.15
CA GLN A 152 -3.83 13.66 -7.15
C GLN A 152 -3.18 13.55 -5.76
N LEU A 153 -2.85 12.33 -5.33
CA LEU A 153 -2.17 12.09 -4.05
C LEU A 153 -0.84 12.83 -3.94
N LYS A 154 -0.04 12.85 -5.01
CA LYS A 154 1.21 13.61 -5.03
C LYS A 154 0.96 15.10 -4.80
N SER A 155 -0.01 15.68 -5.52
CA SER A 155 -0.35 17.09 -5.39
C SER A 155 -0.84 17.44 -3.96
N GLU A 156 -1.72 16.62 -3.39
CA GLU A 156 -2.27 16.81 -2.05
C GLU A 156 -1.20 16.68 -0.95
N LEU A 157 -0.33 15.68 -1.06
CA LEU A 157 0.74 15.44 -0.10
C LEU A 157 1.85 16.50 -0.19
N GLU A 158 2.18 17.00 -1.38
CA GLU A 158 3.14 18.10 -1.55
C GLU A 158 2.63 19.38 -0.87
N ILE A 159 1.35 19.72 -1.02
CA ILE A 159 0.74 20.88 -0.33
C ILE A 159 0.81 20.72 1.19
N THR A 160 0.58 19.50 1.68
CA THR A 160 0.55 19.20 3.12
C THR A 160 1.94 19.20 3.75
N GLU A 161 2.98 18.81 3.00
CA GLU A 161 4.38 18.74 3.44
C GLU A 161 5.16 20.04 3.17
N LEU A 162 4.60 21.01 2.45
CA LEU A 162 5.16 22.37 2.39
C LEU A 162 5.29 22.90 3.83
N PRO A 163 6.44 23.46 4.21
CA PRO A 163 6.62 23.97 5.56
C PRO A 163 5.53 25.01 5.85
N ARG A 164 4.86 24.90 7.00
CA ARG A 164 4.13 26.01 7.64
C ARG A 164 5.10 27.13 8.04
N LYS A 165 5.87 27.66 7.08
CA LYS A 165 6.53 28.95 7.21
C LYS A 165 5.50 29.96 6.70
N GLU A 166 5.21 30.95 7.54
CA GLU A 166 4.22 32.03 7.35
C GLU A 166 2.78 31.76 7.84
N GLN A 167 2.65 31.33 9.08
CA GLN A 167 1.60 31.86 9.97
C GLN A 167 2.23 32.22 11.32
N GLN A 168 3.15 33.19 11.33
CA GLN A 168 3.41 33.96 12.53
C GLN A 168 2.35 35.08 12.57
N PRO A 169 1.56 35.23 13.65
CA PRO A 169 0.79 36.45 13.83
C PRO A 169 1.79 37.60 13.94
N THR A 170 1.71 38.54 13.00
CA THR A 170 2.41 39.82 13.09
C THR A 170 1.85 40.55 14.30
N TYR A 171 2.52 40.45 15.46
CA TYR A 171 2.38 41.42 16.53
C TYR A 171 3.14 42.68 16.14
N SER A 172 2.52 43.47 15.27
CA SER A 172 2.90 44.85 15.00
C SER A 172 1.66 45.70 15.19
N ASN A 173 1.44 46.14 16.44
CA ASN A 173 0.76 47.38 16.86
C ASN A 173 0.24 47.27 18.31
N ILE A 174 1.13 47.22 19.29
CA ILE A 174 0.83 47.75 20.64
C ILE A 174 2.10 48.42 21.21
N GLU A 175 2.63 49.39 20.48
CA GLU A 175 3.34 50.52 21.10
C GLU A 175 2.54 51.76 20.71
N ASN A 176 1.58 52.14 21.56
CA ASN A 176 0.97 53.48 21.65
C ASN A 176 -0.18 53.50 22.68
N VAL A 177 0.01 52.94 23.89
CA VAL A 177 -0.86 53.26 25.05
C VAL A 177 -0.07 53.10 26.38
N ILE A 178 1.09 53.72 26.53
CA ILE A 178 1.66 54.02 27.87
C ILE A 178 2.35 55.40 27.83
N GLU A 179 1.59 56.44 27.46
CA GLU A 179 1.90 57.83 27.78
C GLU A 179 0.57 58.53 28.10
N SER A 180 0.01 58.26 29.28
CA SER A 180 -1.01 59.09 29.96
C SER A 180 -1.54 58.39 31.21
N ARG A 181 -0.78 58.50 32.31
CA ARG A 181 -1.08 58.25 33.74
C ARG A 181 0.29 57.96 34.37
N ASP A 182 0.95 58.87 35.07
CA ASP A 182 0.44 59.66 36.18
C ASP A 182 1.09 61.06 36.21
N GLY A 183 0.22 62.06 36.30
CA GLY A 183 0.46 63.31 37.02
C GLY A 183 -0.38 63.30 38.28
#